data_AF-A0A7C5K9R9-F1
#
_entry.id   AF-A0A7C5K9R9-F1
#
_cell.length_a   1.000
_cell.length_b   1.000
_cell.length_c   1.000
_cell.angle_alpha   90.00
_cell.angle_beta   90.00
_cell.angle_gamma   90.00
#
_symmetry.space_group_name_H-M   'P 1'
#
loop_
_entity.id
_entity.type
_entity.pdbx_description
1 polymer ?
#
loop_
_entity_poly.entity_id
_entity_poly.type
_entity_poly.pdbx_seq_one_letter_code
_entity_poly.pdbx_strand_id
1 'polypeptide(L)'
;MEKVAELREKIDRIDEEILLLLKRRNEISKIIGSIKQEHGMLIRDPKREDEKYNHVLKKATELGLNPEEIKKIYQIIIAMSVKAQESVYTNRNI
;
A
#
# COMPACT_ATOMS: atom_id res chain seq x y z
N MET A 1 27.08 1.84 -23.36
CA MET A 1 26.01 0.88 -23.02
C MET A 1 26.13 0.37 -21.58
N GLU A 2 27.35 0.20 -21.05
CA GLU A 2 27.64 -0.18 -19.65
C GLU A 2 26.95 0.72 -18.60
N LYS A 3 26.98 2.05 -18.79
CA LYS A 3 26.32 3.00 -17.89
C LYS A 3 24.79 2.89 -17.81
N VAL A 4 24.12 2.38 -18.85
CA VAL A 4 22.66 2.13 -18.81
C VAL A 4 22.38 0.85 -18.04
N ALA A 5 23.21 -0.18 -18.20
CA ALA A 5 23.06 -1.44 -17.46
C ALA A 5 23.22 -1.22 -15.95
N GLU A 6 24.23 -0.46 -15.52
CA GLU A 6 24.43 -0.11 -14.10
C GLU A 6 23.25 0.67 -13.51
N LEU A 7 22.65 1.59 -14.28
CA LEU A 7 21.48 2.34 -13.83
C LEU A 7 20.24 1.45 -13.72
N ARG A 8 20.08 0.47 -14.62
CA ARG A 8 19.00 -0.52 -14.54
C ARG A 8 19.14 -1.41 -13.33
N GLU A 9 20.35 -1.88 -13.02
CA GLU A 9 20.58 -2.67 -11.81
C GLU A 9 20.23 -1.88 -10.53
N LYS A 10 20.48 -0.58 -10.50
CA LYS A 10 20.02 0.29 -9.39
C LYS A 10 18.50 0.37 -9.31
N ILE A 11 17.81 0.43 -10.45
CA ILE A 11 16.33 0.40 -10.49
C ILE A 11 15.83 -0.96 -9.98
N ASP A 12 16.41 -2.06 -10.44
CA ASP A 12 16.01 -3.41 -10.02
C ASP A 12 16.09 -3.58 -8.49
N ARG A 13 17.16 -3.06 -7.87
CA ARG A 13 17.29 -3.05 -6.40
C ARG A 13 16.22 -2.21 -5.71
N ILE A 14 15.87 -1.06 -6.27
CA ILE A 14 14.77 -0.22 -5.75
C ILE A 14 13.43 -0.96 -5.87
N ASP A 15 13.21 -1.66 -6.98
CA ASP A 15 11.98 -2.44 -7.19
C ASP A 15 11.87 -3.60 -6.18
N GLU A 16 12.98 -4.27 -5.86
CA GLU A 16 13.02 -5.26 -4.77
C GLU A 16 12.65 -4.64 -3.41
N GLU A 17 13.18 -3.45 -3.10
CA GLU A 17 12.82 -2.71 -1.88
C GLU A 17 11.32 -2.35 -1.86
N ILE A 18 10.76 -1.89 -2.98
CA ILE A 18 9.32 -1.60 -3.11
C ILE A 18 8.49 -2.86 -2.81
N LEU A 19 8.87 -4.02 -3.36
CA LEU A 19 8.17 -5.28 -3.12
C LEU A 19 8.20 -5.69 -1.64
N LEU A 20 9.36 -5.54 -0.98
CA LEU A 20 9.50 -5.83 0.46
C LEU A 20 8.65 -4.88 1.31
N LEU A 21 8.62 -3.59 0.97
CA LEU A 21 7.79 -2.59 1.65
C LEU A 21 6.30 -2.89 1.47
N LEU A 22 5.87 -3.28 0.27
CA LEU A 22 4.49 -3.67 -0.01
C LEU A 22 4.09 -4.92 0.78
N LYS A 23 4.96 -5.94 0.86
CA LYS A 23 4.74 -7.14 1.69
C LYS A 23 4.53 -6.76 3.15
N ARG A 24 5.45 -5.99 3.73
CA ARG A 24 5.36 -5.53 5.13
C ARG A 24 4.08 -4.75 5.38
N ARG A 25 3.70 -3.85 4.46
CA ARG A 25 2.45 -3.08 4.55
C ARG A 25 1.21 -3.99 4.50
N ASN A 26 1.25 -5.05 3.69
CA ASN A 26 0.17 -6.04 3.60
C ASN A 26 0.02 -6.84 4.91
N GLU A 27 1.12 -7.27 5.52
CA GLU A 27 1.11 -7.96 6.81
C GLU A 27 0.52 -7.09 7.92
N ILE A 28 0.91 -5.81 8.01
CA ILE A 28 0.30 -4.84 8.93
C ILE A 28 -1.20 -4.69 8.66
N SER A 29 -1.62 -4.69 7.39
CA SER A 29 -3.04 -4.62 7.04
C SER A 29 -3.82 -5.83 7.54
N LYS A 30 -3.24 -7.05 7.49
CA LYS A 30 -3.88 -8.24 8.08
C LYS A 30 -4.06 -8.10 9.59
N ILE A 31 -3.03 -7.62 10.30
CA ILE A 31 -3.11 -7.38 11.75
C ILE A 31 -4.22 -6.39 12.09
N ILE A 32 -4.32 -5.29 11.34
CA ILE A 32 -5.44 -4.32 11.48
C ILE A 32 -6.79 -5.01 11.25
N GLY A 33 -6.87 -5.91 10.27
CA GLY A 33 -8.07 -6.70 9.98
C GLY A 33 -8.50 -7.54 11.18
N SER A 34 -7.56 -8.28 11.80
CA SER A 34 -7.81 -9.06 13.02
C SER A 34 -8.33 -8.20 14.16
N ILE A 35 -7.67 -7.07 14.43
CA ILE A 35 -8.07 -6.15 15.51
C ILE A 35 -9.47 -5.60 15.25
N LYS A 36 -9.76 -5.15 14.02
CA LYS A 36 -11.09 -4.65 13.66
C LYS A 36 -12.16 -5.73 13.83
N GLN A 37 -11.86 -6.97 13.44
CA GLN A 37 -12.78 -8.10 13.60
C GLN A 37 -13.08 -8.36 15.08
N GLU A 38 -12.06 -8.39 15.93
CA GLU A 38 -12.19 -8.60 17.38
C GLU A 38 -13.07 -7.53 18.05
N HIS A 39 -13.06 -6.30 17.52
CA HIS A 39 -13.82 -5.16 18.05
C HIS A 39 -15.12 -4.89 17.28
N GLY A 40 -15.52 -5.74 16.33
CA GLY A 40 -16.73 -5.54 15.51
C GLY A 40 -16.71 -4.30 14.62
N MET A 41 -15.52 -3.79 14.28
CA MET A 41 -15.33 -2.59 13.46
C MET A 41 -15.38 -2.91 11.96
N LEU A 42 -15.88 -1.96 11.17
CA LEU A 42 -15.88 -2.09 9.71
C LEU A 42 -14.47 -2.02 9.12
N ILE A 43 -14.22 -2.83 8.10
CA ILE A 43 -12.95 -2.85 7.36
C ILE A 43 -12.76 -1.52 6.62
N ARG A 44 -13.79 -1.07 5.89
CA ARG A 44 -13.76 0.19 5.15
C ARG A 44 -13.89 1.37 6.09
N ASP A 45 -13.00 2.33 5.91
CA ASP A 45 -12.97 3.60 6.64
C ASP A 45 -12.68 4.71 5.63
N PRO A 46 -13.72 5.27 4.98
CA PRO A 46 -13.56 6.26 3.92
C PRO A 46 -12.75 7.48 4.38
N LYS A 47 -12.98 7.93 5.63
CA LYS A 47 -12.24 9.06 6.21
C LYS A 47 -10.74 8.75 6.27
N ARG A 48 -10.37 7.57 6.76
CA ARG A 48 -8.96 7.16 6.84
C ARG A 48 -8.32 6.99 5.46
N GLU A 49 -9.08 6.50 4.48
CA GLU A 49 -8.67 6.36 3.08
C GLU A 49 -8.39 7.75 2.47
N ASP A 50 -9.30 8.71 2.65
CA ASP A 50 -9.15 10.10 2.18
C ASP A 50 -7.95 10.81 2.81
N GLU A 51 -7.75 10.65 4.13
CA GLU A 51 -6.56 11.17 4.81
C GLU A 51 -5.27 10.59 4.23
N LYS A 52 -5.26 9.30 3.85
CA LYS A 52 -4.09 8.67 3.23
C LYS A 52 -3.85 9.27 1.84
N TYR A 53 -4.89 9.43 1.01
CA TYR A 53 -4.76 10.06 -0.31
C TYR A 53 -4.22 11.49 -0.19
N ASN A 54 -4.83 12.33 0.66
CA ASN A 54 -4.39 13.71 0.83
C ASN A 54 -2.92 13.81 1.25
N HIS A 55 -2.49 12.95 2.18
CA HIS A 55 -1.10 12.90 2.61
C HIS A 55 -0.13 12.53 1.47
N VAL A 56 -0.45 11.49 0.69
CA VAL A 56 0.48 10.99 -0.35
C VAL A 56 0.51 11.91 -1.56
N LEU A 57 -0.59 12.57 -1.90
CA LEU A 57 -0.64 13.55 -3.00
C LEU A 57 0.13 14.82 -2.65
N LYS A 58 0.02 15.29 -1.41
CA LYS A 58 0.87 16.37 -0.91
C LYS A 58 2.34 15.98 -1.01
N LYS A 59 2.69 14.77 -0.56
CA LYS A 59 4.08 14.30 -0.57
C LYS A 59 4.63 14.10 -1.99
N ALA A 60 3.80 13.60 -2.90
CA ALA A 60 4.14 13.48 -4.32
C ALA A 60 4.55 14.84 -4.90
N THR A 61 3.75 15.87 -4.63
CA THR A 61 4.01 17.24 -5.09
C THR A 61 5.33 17.77 -4.53
N GLU A 62 5.58 17.59 -3.23
CA GLU A 62 6.85 18.00 -2.58
C GLU A 62 8.09 17.31 -3.17
N LEU A 63 7.94 16.07 -3.66
CA LEU A 63 9.02 15.28 -4.25
C LEU A 63 9.16 15.48 -5.77
N GLY A 64 8.33 16.34 -6.39
CA GLY A 64 8.33 16.55 -7.84
C GLY A 64 7.73 15.39 -8.64
N LEU A 65 6.93 14.53 -8.01
CA LEU A 65 6.21 13.44 -8.66
C LEU A 65 4.83 13.91 -9.12
N ASN A 66 4.33 13.33 -10.21
CA ASN A 66 2.97 13.61 -10.70
C ASN A 66 1.92 13.09 -9.71
N PRO A 67 1.12 13.96 -9.05
CA PRO A 67 0.16 13.52 -8.05
C PRO A 67 -0.90 12.58 -8.61
N GLU A 68 -1.31 12.74 -9.87
CA GLU A 68 -2.33 11.89 -10.48
C GLU A 68 -1.84 10.45 -10.72
N GLU A 69 -0.56 10.29 -11.07
CA GLU A 69 0.05 8.96 -11.20
C GLU A 69 0.22 8.29 -9.82
N ILE A 70 0.66 9.05 -8.82
CA ILE A 70 0.77 8.55 -7.44
C ILE A 70 -0.60 8.17 -6.88
N LYS A 71 -1.66 8.92 -7.21
CA LYS A 71 -3.03 8.57 -6.83
C LYS A 71 -3.40 7.17 -7.32
N LYS A 72 -3.14 6.86 -8.59
CA LYS A 72 -3.44 5.56 -9.20
C LYS A 72 -2.69 4.41 -8.52
N ILE A 73 -1.41 4.61 -8.21
CA ILE A 73 -0.61 3.63 -7.46
C ILE A 73 -1.22 3.40 -6.07
N TYR A 74 -1.56 4.48 -5.37
CA TYR A 74 -2.11 4.37 -4.01
C TYR A 74 -3.52 3.79 -3.97
N GLN A 75 -4.32 3.95 -5.02
CA GLN A 75 -5.61 3.27 -5.15
C GLN A 75 -5.43 1.74 -5.12
N ILE A 76 -4.45 1.22 -5.86
CA ILE A 76 -4.12 -0.21 -5.87
C ILE A 76 -3.62 -0.64 -4.49
N ILE A 77 -2.69 0.11 -3.90
CA ILE A 77 -2.10 -0.19 -2.59
C ILE A 77 -3.17 -0.21 -1.48
N ILE A 78 -4.14 0.71 -1.50
CA ILE A 78 -5.26 0.74 -0.54
C ILE A 78 -6.20 -0.43 -0.78
N ALA A 79 -6.54 -0.74 -2.04
CA ALA A 79 -7.35 -1.91 -2.36
C ALA A 79 -6.69 -3.22 -1.88
N MET A 80 -5.36 -3.35 -2.00
CA MET A 80 -4.61 -4.47 -1.44
C MET A 80 -4.74 -4.56 0.08
N SER A 81 -4.72 -3.42 0.80
CA SER A 81 -4.93 -3.40 2.24
C SER A 81 -6.33 -3.82 2.66
N VAL A 82 -7.35 -3.42 1.92
CA VAL A 82 -8.74 -3.81 2.18
C VAL A 82 -8.89 -5.31 2.01
N LYS A 83 -8.42 -5.87 0.89
CA LYS A 83 -8.44 -7.32 0.63
C LYS A 83 -7.67 -8.12 1.69
N ALA A 84 -6.52 -7.59 2.14
CA ALA A 84 -5.74 -8.22 3.21
C ALA A 84 -6.51 -8.27 4.53
N GLN A 85 -7.21 -7.19 4.89
CA GLN A 85 -8.08 -7.18 6.08
C GLN A 85 -9.24 -8.17 5.94
N GLU A 86 -9.91 -8.21 4.78
CA GLU A 86 -11.03 -9.13 4.48
C GLU A 86 -10.61 -10.61 4.55
N SER A 87 -9.37 -10.92 4.15
CA SER A 87 -8.87 -12.30 4.18
C SER A 87 -8.84 -12.91 5.59
N VAL A 88 -8.75 -12.07 6.64
CA VAL A 88 -8.81 -12.52 8.04
C VAL A 88 -10.23 -12.90 8.45
N TYR A 89 -11.25 -12.21 7.94
CA TYR A 89 -12.65 -12.50 8.24
C TYR A 89 -13.09 -13.86 7.68
N THR A 90 -12.55 -14.26 6.53
CA THR A 90 -12.96 -15.49 5.83
C THR A 90 -12.35 -16.76 6.45
N ASN A 91 -11.20 -16.65 7.11
CA ASN A 91 -10.43 -17.80 7.61
C ASN A 91 -10.93 -18.41 8.94
N ARG A 92 -12.04 -17.94 9.53
CA ARG A 92 -12.64 -18.52 10.76
C ARG A 92 -13.96 -19.26 10.55
N ASN A 93 -14.44 -19.38 9.31
CA ASN A 93 -15.71 -20.05 8.98
C ASN A 93 -15.52 -21.42 8.27
N ILE A 94 -14.39 -22.09 8.49
CA ILE A 94 -14.15 -23.49 8.07
C ILE A 94 -13.61 -24.26 9.27
#